data_AF-A0A1H3S8U6-F1
#
_entry.id   AF-A0A1H3S8U6-F1
#
_cell.length_a   1.000
_cell.length_b   1.000
_cell.length_c   1.000
_cell.angle_alpha   90.00
_cell.angle_beta   90.00
_cell.angle_gamma   90.00
#
_symmetry.space_group_name_H-M   'P 1'
#
loop_
_entity.id
_entity.type
_entity.pdbx_description
1 polymer ?
#
loop_
_entity_poly.entity_id
_entity_poly.type
_entity_poly.pdbx_seq_one_letter_code
_entity_poly.pdbx_strand_id
1 'polypeptide(L)'
;MKRAEVRQVVHDFISRLLEGNDGFSDDASLQELGLDKQDIEDLIFHLEDEFGLTAFTHEEDQMLKAANSANDLSRFLLKISRH
;
A
#
# COMPACT_ATOMS: atom_id res chain seq x y z
N MET A 1 14.63 1.93 -4.51
CA MET A 1 13.48 2.23 -5.40
C MET A 1 13.27 3.73 -5.55
N LYS A 2 12.66 4.20 -6.65
CA LYS A 2 12.19 5.59 -6.72
C LYS A 2 10.81 5.70 -6.09
N ARG A 3 10.59 6.77 -5.32
CA ARG A 3 9.30 7.10 -4.70
C ARG A 3 8.12 7.13 -5.67
N ALA A 4 8.36 7.51 -6.92
CA ALA A 4 7.35 7.50 -7.96
C ALA A 4 6.90 6.07 -8.33
N GLU A 5 7.83 5.11 -8.41
CA GLU A 5 7.51 3.72 -8.75
C GLU A 5 6.67 3.07 -7.64
N VAL A 6 7.10 3.23 -6.38
CA VAL A 6 6.39 2.72 -5.21
C VAL A 6 4.95 3.25 -5.15
N ARG A 7 4.80 4.58 -5.29
CA ARG A 7 3.48 5.22 -5.27
C ARG A 7 2.60 4.72 -6.42
N GLN A 8 3.18 4.55 -7.59
CA GLN A 8 2.43 4.10 -8.76
C GLN A 8 1.95 2.66 -8.60
N VAL A 9 2.74 1.75 -8.02
CA VAL A 9 2.30 0.38 -7.74
C VAL A 9 1.15 0.36 -6.73
N VAL A 10 1.28 1.11 -5.62
CA VAL A 10 0.22 1.22 -4.61
C VAL A 10 -1.06 1.80 -5.23
N HIS A 11 -0.92 2.86 -6.02
CA HIS A 11 -2.05 3.52 -6.68
C HIS A 11 -2.72 2.61 -7.71
N ASP A 12 -1.95 1.93 -8.57
CA ASP A 12 -2.48 0.98 -9.55
C ASP A 12 -3.22 -0.18 -8.87
N PHE A 13 -2.73 -0.65 -7.72
CA PHE A 13 -3.38 -1.74 -6.99
C PHE A 13 -4.72 -1.29 -6.39
N ILE A 14 -4.75 -0.14 -5.73
CA ILE A 14 -6.00 0.45 -5.22
C ILE A 14 -6.97 0.73 -6.37
N SER A 15 -6.49 1.29 -7.47
CA SER A 15 -7.30 1.52 -8.68
C SER A 15 -7.93 0.23 -9.19
N ARG A 16 -7.16 -0.87 -9.25
CA ARG A 16 -7.68 -2.20 -9.63
C ARG A 16 -8.76 -2.71 -8.67
N LEU A 17 -8.58 -2.50 -7.36
CA LEU A 17 -9.60 -2.87 -6.35
C LEU A 17 -10.87 -2.02 -6.52
N LEU A 18 -10.73 -0.76 -6.91
CA LEU A 18 -11.83 0.16 -7.20
C LEU A 18 -12.36 0.03 -8.65
N GLU A 19 -12.18 -1.13 -9.28
CA GLU A 19 -12.65 -1.43 -10.63
C GLU A 19 -12.14 -0.45 -11.72
N GLY A 20 -10.94 0.09 -11.53
CA GLY A 20 -10.28 1.04 -12.43
C GLY A 20 -10.58 2.51 -12.14
N ASN A 21 -11.05 2.84 -10.94
CA ASN A 21 -11.18 4.22 -10.52
C ASN A 21 -9.81 4.78 -10.08
N ASP A 22 -9.17 5.57 -10.95
CA ASP A 22 -7.95 6.33 -10.65
C ASP A 22 -8.22 7.73 -10.05
N GLY A 23 -9.49 8.08 -9.82
CA GLY A 23 -9.88 9.40 -9.34
C GLY A 23 -9.73 9.60 -7.83
N PHE A 24 -9.18 8.64 -7.09
CA PHE A 24 -9.03 8.75 -5.64
C PHE A 24 -7.79 9.57 -5.26
N SER A 25 -7.87 10.23 -4.10
CA SER A 25 -6.71 10.94 -3.56
C SER A 25 -5.79 9.95 -2.87
N ASP A 26 -4.47 10.07 -3.04
CA ASP A 26 -3.52 9.24 -2.29
C ASP A 26 -3.58 9.48 -0.78
N ASP A 27 -4.10 10.63 -0.36
CA ASP A 27 -4.34 10.99 1.05
C ASP A 27 -5.71 10.50 1.56
N ALA A 28 -6.55 9.94 0.70
CA ALA A 28 -7.82 9.36 1.12
C ALA A 28 -7.58 8.05 1.87
N SER A 29 -8.41 7.78 2.88
CA SER A 29 -8.30 6.54 3.64
C SER A 29 -8.80 5.36 2.81
N LEU A 30 -8.11 4.22 2.83
CA LEU A 30 -8.53 3.00 2.11
C LEU A 30 -9.98 2.61 2.46
N GLN A 31 -10.36 2.73 3.73
CA GLN A 31 -11.73 2.51 4.18
C GLN A 31 -12.74 3.51 3.59
N GLU A 32 -12.35 4.77 3.36
CA GLU A 32 -13.20 5.78 2.70
C GLU A 32 -13.37 5.51 1.21
N LEU A 33 -12.42 4.81 0.60
CA LEU A 33 -12.52 4.34 -0.78
C LEU A 33 -13.43 3.12 -0.92
N GLY A 34 -13.91 2.56 0.19
CA GLY A 34 -14.73 1.35 0.21
C GLY A 34 -13.92 0.06 0.24
N LEU A 35 -12.62 0.13 0.56
CA LEU A 35 -11.81 -1.06 0.79
C LEU A 35 -12.11 -1.62 2.17
N ASP A 36 -12.61 -2.85 2.18
CA ASP A 36 -12.84 -3.57 3.42
C ASP A 36 -11.51 -4.07 4.00
N LYS A 37 -11.55 -4.53 5.25
CA LYS A 37 -10.37 -5.08 5.92
C LYS A 37 -9.68 -6.17 5.09
N GLN A 38 -10.47 -7.01 4.41
CA GLN A 38 -9.94 -8.08 3.56
C GLN A 38 -9.18 -7.53 2.35
N ASP A 39 -9.69 -6.48 1.70
CA ASP A 39 -9.00 -5.83 0.57
C ASP A 39 -7.69 -5.18 1.02
N ILE A 40 -7.66 -4.62 2.23
CA ILE A 40 -6.44 -4.06 2.83
C ILE A 40 -5.43 -5.18 3.14
N GLU A 41 -5.88 -6.33 3.67
CA GLU A 41 -5.02 -7.49 3.92
C GLU A 41 -4.45 -8.08 2.61
N ASP A 42 -5.27 -8.22 1.55
CA ASP A 42 -4.81 -8.67 0.24
C ASP A 42 -3.84 -7.68 -0.41
N LEU A 43 -4.09 -6.38 -0.26
CA LEU A 43 -3.20 -5.31 -0.70
C LEU A 43 -1.84 -5.39 0.00
N ILE A 44 -1.83 -5.61 1.31
CA ILE A 44 -0.59 -5.79 2.08
C ILE A 44 0.18 -7.00 1.57
N PHE A 45 -0.49 -8.14 1.40
CA PHE A 45 0.14 -9.38 0.97
C PHE A 45 0.73 -9.27 -0.44
N HIS A 46 0.04 -8.56 -1.34
CA HIS A 46 0.55 -8.31 -2.68
C HIS A 46 1.76 -7.37 -2.69
N LEU A 47 1.76 -6.34 -1.83
CA LEU A 47 2.93 -5.46 -1.68
C LEU A 47 4.13 -6.19 -1.08
N GLU A 48 3.93 -7.18 -0.20
CA GLU A 48 5.01 -8.04 0.28
C GLU A 48 5.67 -8.84 -0.86
N ASP A 49 4.84 -9.49 -1.69
CA ASP A 49 5.27 -10.33 -2.80
C ASP A 49 5.92 -9.52 -3.93
N GLU A 50 5.26 -8.44 -4.37
CA GLU A 50 5.69 -7.59 -5.49
C GLU A 50 7.02 -6.88 -5.20
N PHE A 51 7.25 -6.48 -3.95
CA PHE A 51 8.48 -5.82 -3.55
C PHE A 51 9.58 -6.81 -3.14
N GLY A 52 9.29 -8.11 -3.13
CA GLY A 52 10.25 -9.17 -2.77
C GLY A 52 10.78 -9.01 -1.35
N LEU A 53 9.97 -8.46 -0.46
CA LEU A 53 10.36 -8.17 0.91
C LEU A 53 10.28 -9.49 1.69
N THR A 54 11.43 -9.96 2.19
CA THR A 54 11.46 -11.14 3.06
C THR A 54 10.65 -10.83 4.31
N ALA A 55 9.42 -11.35 4.40
CA ALA A 55 8.47 -11.25 5.50
C ALA A 55 8.74 -10.09 6.46
N PHE A 56 7.95 -9.02 6.35
CA PHE A 56 8.05 -7.88 7.26
C PHE A 56 8.27 -8.35 8.69
N THR A 57 9.21 -7.71 9.39
CA THR A 57 9.26 -7.90 10.84
C THR A 57 7.89 -7.55 11.42
N HIS A 58 7.53 -8.13 12.56
CA HIS A 58 6.21 -7.88 13.16
C HIS A 58 5.96 -6.38 13.41
N GLU A 59 7.02 -5.59 13.64
CA GLU A 59 6.94 -4.13 13.72
C GLU A 59 6.62 -3.48 12.38
N GLU A 60 7.27 -3.90 11.29
CA GLU A 60 7.01 -3.42 9.93
C GLU A 60 5.60 -3.78 9.46
N ASP A 61 5.13 -4.99 9.74
CA ASP A 61 3.75 -5.43 9.46
C ASP A 61 2.74 -4.58 10.25
N GLN A 62 2.99 -4.29 11.53
CA GLN A 62 2.12 -3.41 12.31
C GLN A 62 2.12 -1.97 11.77
N MET A 63 3.27 -1.46 11.35
CA MET A 63 3.38 -0.13 10.75
C MET A 63 2.67 -0.05 9.40
N LEU A 64 2.75 -1.11 8.59
CA LEU A 64 2.04 -1.22 7.33
C LEU A 64 0.53 -1.36 7.54
N LYS A 65 0.08 -2.17 8.50
CA LYS A 65 -1.34 -2.27 8.90
C LYS A 65 -1.89 -0.97 9.49
N ALA A 66 -1.04 -0.14 10.06
CA ALA A 66 -1.39 1.20 10.50
C ALA A 66 -1.44 2.22 9.35
N ALA A 67 -0.88 1.89 8.18
CA ALA A 67 -0.98 2.74 7.00
C ALA A 67 -2.43 2.69 6.48
N ASN A 68 -3.13 3.82 6.59
CA ASN A 68 -4.53 3.91 6.21
C ASN A 68 -4.73 4.56 4.84
N SER A 69 -3.67 5.05 4.18
CA SER A 69 -3.75 5.78 2.90
C SER A 69 -2.67 5.28 1.92
N ALA A 70 -2.88 5.51 0.62
CA ALA A 70 -1.90 5.18 -0.42
C ALA A 70 -0.57 5.93 -0.19
N ASN A 71 -0.65 7.16 0.32
CA ASN A 71 0.51 7.97 0.67
C ASN A 71 1.29 7.38 1.86
N ASP A 72 0.59 6.88 2.89
CA ASP A 72 1.24 6.21 4.03
C ASP A 72 1.94 4.92 3.60
N LEU A 73 1.27 4.10 2.80
CA LEU A 73 1.84 2.88 2.21
C LEU A 73 3.09 3.21 1.39
N SER A 74 3.01 4.22 0.53
CA SER A 74 4.15 4.68 -0.28
C SER A 74 5.33 5.13 0.57
N ARG A 75 5.07 5.89 1.64
CA ARG A 75 6.11 6.35 2.58
C ARG A 75 6.73 5.21 3.36
N PHE A 76 5.91 4.25 3.77
CA PHE A 76 6.35 3.07 4.50
C PHE A 76 7.28 2.22 3.62
N LEU A 77 6.83 1.88 2.41
CA LEU A 77 7.62 1.13 1.42
C LEU A 77 8.94 1.83 1.05
N LEU A 78 8.95 3.16 1.03
CA LEU A 78 10.20 3.91 0.83
C LEU A 78 11.15 3.89 2.01
N LYS A 79 10.61 3.79 3.23
CA LYS A 79 11.40 3.73 4.46
C LYS A 79 12.14 2.40 4.54
N ILE A 80 11.46 1.30 4.23
CA ILE A 80 12.05 -0.04 4.19
C ILE A 80 13.00 -0.23 3.00
N SER A 81 12.70 0.32 1.81
CA SER A 81 13.57 0.18 0.62
C SER A 81 14.90 0.93 0.74
N ARG A 82 15.02 1.77 1.78
CA ARG A 82 16.23 2.53 2.09
C ARG A 82 17.11 1.85 3.16
N HIS A 83 16.60 0.79 3.79
CA HIS A 83 17.32 -0.08 4.72
C HIS A 83 18.06 -1.20 3.97
#